data_AF-A0A818BF52-F1
#
_entry.id   AF-A0A818BF52-F1
#
_cell.length_a   1.000
_cell.length_b   1.000
_cell.length_c   1.000
_cell.angle_alpha   90.00
_cell.angle_beta   90.00
_cell.angle_gamma   90.00
#
_symmetry.space_group_name_H-M   'P 1'
#
loop_
_entity.id
_entity.type
_entity.pdbx_description
1 polymer ?
#
loop_
_entity_poly.entity_id
_entity_poly.type
_entity_poly.pdbx_seq_one_letter_code
_entity_poly.pdbx_strand_id
1 'polypeptide(L)'
;MHSFLSRLNTLFAFTLTVLAVLTTGVFLSTYFEKYNGTVSIGVNKPIVKHMTDFSANRKKNDLGVLQLNLDMNLDHLFDWNVKQLFLYLLAEYVTPTN
;
A
#
# COMPACT_ATOMS: atom_id res chain seq x y z
N MET A 1 35.04 5.21 -42.06
CA MET A 1 33.79 4.87 -41.35
C MET A 1 33.98 4.90 -39.84
N HIS A 2 34.47 6.02 -39.30
CA HIS A 2 34.55 6.29 -37.86
C HIS A 2 34.30 7.79 -37.67
N SER A 3 33.06 8.23 -37.85
CA SER A 3 32.68 9.61 -37.53
C SER A 3 32.49 9.74 -36.02
N PHE A 4 32.64 10.96 -35.50
CA PHE A 4 32.33 11.28 -34.10
C PHE A 4 30.91 10.82 -33.71
N LEU A 5 29.95 11.00 -34.62
CA LEU A 5 28.56 10.52 -34.49
C LEU A 5 28.45 9.01 -34.31
N SER A 6 29.24 8.21 -35.03
CA SER A 6 29.22 6.74 -34.91
C SER A 6 29.76 6.26 -33.56
N ARG A 7 30.79 6.92 -33.01
CA ARG A 7 31.34 6.61 -31.68
C ARG A 7 30.39 6.99 -30.55
N LEU A 8 29.70 8.12 -30.72
CA LEU A 8 28.66 8.56 -29.79
C LEU A 8 27.50 7.56 -29.79
N ASN A 9 27.04 7.11 -30.96
CA ASN A 9 25.99 6.09 -31.07
C ASN A 9 26.37 4.78 -30.36
N THR A 10 27.61 4.31 -30.48
CA THR A 10 28.06 3.09 -29.76
C THR A 10 28.08 3.28 -28.24
N LEU A 11 28.45 4.47 -27.76
CA LEU A 11 28.44 4.78 -26.34
C LEU A 11 27.01 4.80 -25.79
N PHE A 12 26.08 5.43 -26.51
CA PHE A 12 24.65 5.45 -26.16
C PHE A 12 24.02 4.06 -26.20
N ALA A 13 24.31 3.27 -27.22
CA ALA A 13 23.81 1.89 -27.31
C ALA A 13 24.33 1.06 -26.13
N PHE A 14 25.59 1.23 -25.74
CA PHE A 14 26.18 0.54 -24.59
C PHE A 14 25.50 0.95 -23.27
N THR A 15 25.33 2.25 -23.01
CA THR A 15 24.68 2.72 -21.79
C THR A 15 23.23 2.27 -21.69
N LEU A 16 22.48 2.29 -22.80
CA LEU A 16 21.11 1.77 -22.86
C LEU A 16 21.05 0.26 -22.59
N THR A 17 22.02 -0.51 -23.10
CA THR A 17 22.07 -1.95 -22.87
C THR A 17 22.35 -2.26 -21.39
N VAL A 18 23.29 -1.54 -20.76
CA VAL A 18 23.57 -1.69 -19.32
C VAL A 18 22.36 -1.33 -18.48
N LEU A 19 21.66 -0.24 -18.82
CA LEU A 19 20.41 0.15 -18.16
C LEU A 19 19.34 -0.94 -18.31
N ALA A 20 19.15 -1.46 -19.52
CA ALA A 20 18.16 -2.49 -19.80
C ALA A 20 18.42 -3.78 -19.00
N VAL A 21 19.69 -4.19 -18.89
CA VAL A 21 20.07 -5.35 -18.08
C VAL A 21 19.80 -5.10 -16.59
N LEU A 22 20.17 -3.92 -16.07
CA LEU A 22 19.91 -3.56 -14.67
C LEU A 22 18.41 -3.49 -14.35
N THR A 23 17.61 -2.82 -15.17
CA THR A 23 16.16 -2.71 -14.95
C THR A 23 15.46 -4.05 -15.06
N THR A 24 15.89 -4.91 -15.99
CA THR A 24 15.38 -6.29 -16.10
C THR A 24 15.75 -7.11 -14.86
N GLY A 25 16.98 -6.99 -14.35
CA GLY A 25 17.41 -7.66 -13.13
C GLY A 25 16.59 -7.24 -11.90
N VAL A 26 16.34 -5.94 -11.75
CA VAL A 26 15.48 -5.42 -10.67
C VAL A 26 14.05 -5.96 -10.83
N PHE A 27 13.48 -5.92 -12.03
CA PHE A 27 12.14 -6.45 -12.29
C PHE A 27 12.01 -7.93 -11.93
N LEU A 28 12.95 -8.76 -12.36
CA LEU A 28 12.96 -10.18 -12.05
C LEU A 28 13.09 -10.44 -10.55
N SER A 29 13.85 -9.62 -9.82
CA SER A 29 14.00 -9.78 -8.37
C SER A 29 12.68 -9.57 -7.62
N THR A 30 11.87 -8.59 -8.03
CA THR A 30 10.57 -8.30 -7.40
C THR A 30 9.44 -9.21 -7.90
N TYR A 31 9.57 -9.80 -9.09
CA TYR A 31 8.49 -10.57 -9.72
C TYR A 31 8.13 -11.85 -8.94
N PHE A 32 9.10 -12.45 -8.25
CA PHE A 32 8.88 -13.72 -7.53
C PHE A 32 8.43 -13.53 -6.09
N GLU A 33 8.42 -12.30 -5.57
CA GLU A 33 8.06 -12.04 -4.18
C GLU A 33 6.54 -12.08 -3.97
N LYS A 34 6.12 -12.69 -2.86
CA LYS A 34 4.70 -12.80 -2.48
C LYS A 34 4.41 -11.84 -1.33
N TYR A 35 3.71 -10.75 -1.65
CA TYR A 35 3.35 -9.70 -0.71
C TYR A 35 2.11 -10.02 0.13
N ASN A 36 2.13 -11.12 0.88
CA ASN A 36 1.00 -11.55 1.71
C ASN A 36 1.27 -11.32 3.20
N GLY A 37 0.62 -10.32 3.79
CA GLY A 37 0.68 -10.07 5.23
C GLY A 37 -0.37 -10.84 6.03
N THR A 38 0.05 -11.38 7.17
CA THR A 38 -0.90 -11.88 8.18
C THR A 38 -1.41 -10.69 8.99
N VAL A 39 -2.73 -10.51 9.00
CA VAL A 39 -3.39 -9.43 9.74
C VAL A 39 -4.38 -10.05 10.72
N SER A 40 -4.26 -9.69 11.99
CA SER A 40 -5.17 -10.07 13.05
C SER A 40 -5.97 -8.82 13.47
N ILE A 41 -7.28 -8.88 13.27
CA ILE A 41 -8.20 -7.79 13.63
C ILE A 41 -8.97 -8.22 14.87
N GLY A 42 -8.70 -7.56 16.00
CA GLY A 42 -9.43 -7.74 17.24
C GLY A 42 -10.40 -6.60 17.48
N VAL A 43 -11.62 -6.91 17.93
CA VAL A 43 -12.56 -5.89 18.43
C VAL A 43 -12.53 -5.93 19.94
N ASN A 44 -12.00 -4.89 20.58
CA ASN A 44 -11.97 -4.83 22.03
C ASN A 44 -13.13 -3.98 22.53
N LYS A 45 -14.07 -4.60 23.24
CA LYS A 45 -15.21 -3.98 23.93
C LYS A 45 -15.93 -2.91 23.09
N PRO A 46 -16.91 -3.29 22.23
CA PRO A 46 -17.80 -2.30 21.63
C PRO A 46 -18.59 -1.60 22.75
N ILE A 47 -18.43 -0.28 22.88
CA ILE A 47 -19.15 0.52 23.88
C ILE A 47 -20.04 1.51 23.13
N VAL A 48 -21.35 1.40 23.34
CA VAL A 48 -22.29 2.44 22.92
C VAL A 48 -22.18 3.58 23.93
N LYS A 49 -21.78 4.77 23.47
CA LYS A 49 -21.67 5.96 24.32
C LYS A 49 -22.50 7.07 23.71
N HIS A 50 -23.36 7.68 24.53
CA HIS A 50 -24.05 8.90 24.16
C HIS A 50 -23.02 10.04 24.08
N MET A 51 -22.62 10.44 22.87
CA MET A 51 -21.74 11.58 22.63
C MET A 51 -22.49 12.70 21.94
N THR A 52 -22.14 13.96 22.27
CA THR A 52 -22.68 15.13 21.59
C THR A 52 -22.22 15.16 20.13
N ASP A 53 -23.18 15.02 19.24
CA ASP A 53 -22.97 15.03 17.79
C ASP A 53 -22.62 16.45 17.32
N PHE A 54 -21.46 16.62 16.66
CA PHE A 54 -21.02 17.90 16.09
C PHE A 54 -21.38 18.04 14.60
N SER A 55 -22.23 17.15 14.08
CA SER A 55 -22.75 17.24 12.72
C SER A 55 -23.64 18.47 12.55
N ALA A 56 -23.62 19.09 11.36
CA ALA A 56 -24.33 20.35 11.05
C ALA A 56 -25.85 20.28 11.28
N ASN A 57 -26.40 19.06 11.37
CA ASN A 57 -27.81 18.83 11.63
C ASN A 57 -28.02 18.54 13.12
N ARG A 58 -28.78 19.39 13.84
CA ARG A 58 -29.04 19.28 15.29
C ARG A 58 -29.96 18.10 15.69
N LYS A 59 -29.89 16.98 14.98
CA LYS A 59 -30.60 15.75 15.36
C LYS A 59 -29.76 15.00 16.40
N LYS A 60 -30.41 14.55 17.48
CA LYS A 60 -29.79 13.65 18.45
C LYS A 60 -29.67 12.27 17.82
N ASN A 61 -28.49 11.89 17.38
CA ASN A 61 -28.19 10.53 16.95
C ASN A 61 -27.51 9.78 18.10
N ASP A 62 -27.77 8.47 18.20
CA ASP A 62 -27.03 7.61 19.12
C ASP A 62 -25.75 7.13 18.40
N LEU A 63 -24.60 7.41 18.99
CA LEU A 63 -23.30 7.14 18.36
C LEU A 63 -22.68 5.89 18.98
N GLY A 64 -22.53 4.83 18.18
CA GLY A 64 -21.75 3.66 18.56
C GLY A 64 -20.26 3.93 18.37
N VAL A 65 -19.46 3.78 19.42
CA VAL A 65 -17.99 3.85 19.29
C VAL A 65 -17.43 2.44 19.27
N LEU A 66 -16.83 2.08 18.14
CA LEU A 66 -16.14 0.81 17.96
C LEU A 66 -14.63 1.04 18.11
N GLN A 67 -14.00 0.32 19.04
CA GLN A 67 -12.55 0.32 19.18
C GLN A 67 -11.98 -0.95 18.54
N LEU A 68 -11.29 -0.77 17.41
CA LEU A 68 -10.63 -1.83 16.67
C LEU A 68 -9.15 -1.86 17.06
N ASN A 69 -8.67 -3.03 17.49
CA ASN A 69 -7.26 -3.30 17.70
C ASN A 69 -6.74 -4.07 16.47
N LEU A 70 -5.83 -3.43 15.74
CA LEU A 70 -5.20 -4.02 14.56
C LEU A 70 -3.79 -4.47 14.93
N ASP A 71 -3.54 -5.77 14.83
CA ASP A 71 -2.21 -6.36 14.97
C ASP A 71 -1.79 -6.93 13.61
N MET A 72 -0.68 -6.44 13.07
CA MET A 72 -0.20 -6.82 11.75
C MET A 72 1.32 -6.84 11.73
N ASN A 73 1.89 -7.90 11.16
CA ASN A 73 3.31 -7.97 10.87
C ASN A 73 3.53 -7.70 9.37
N LEU A 74 4.11 -6.55 9.07
CA LEU A 74 4.35 -6.05 7.72
C LEU A 74 5.84 -6.02 7.35
N ASP A 75 6.74 -6.47 8.23
CA ASP A 75 8.18 -6.33 8.03
C ASP A 75 8.66 -7.02 6.74
N HIS A 76 8.06 -8.15 6.41
CA HIS A 76 8.37 -8.90 5.18
C HIS A 76 7.90 -8.20 3.88
N LEU A 77 7.06 -7.16 3.95
CA LEU A 77 6.58 -6.41 2.78
C LEU A 77 7.57 -5.31 2.36
N PHE A 78 8.49 -4.92 3.25
CA PHE A 78 9.49 -3.91 2.96
C PHE A 78 10.73 -4.55 2.33
N ASP A 79 10.72 -4.63 1.00
CA ASP A 79 11.88 -5.03 0.22
C ASP A 79 12.74 -3.82 -0.22
N TRP A 80 13.78 -4.08 -1.02
CA TRP A 80 14.65 -3.03 -1.57
C TRP A 80 13.88 -1.98 -2.40
N ASN A 81 12.79 -2.36 -3.07
CA ASN A 81 12.01 -1.52 -3.97
C ASN A 81 10.85 -0.80 -3.24
N VAL A 82 10.24 -1.44 -2.23
CA VAL A 82 9.10 -0.90 -1.47
C VAL A 82 9.57 0.04 -0.37
N LYS A 83 9.27 1.34 -0.52
CA LYS A 83 9.66 2.39 0.46
C LYS A 83 8.51 2.90 1.32
N GLN A 84 7.26 2.71 0.89
CA GLN A 84 6.09 3.21 1.59
C GLN A 84 4.90 2.27 1.35
N LEU A 85 4.13 2.02 2.41
CA LEU A 85 2.89 1.25 2.36
C LEU A 85 1.71 2.17 2.70
N PHE A 86 0.60 2.03 1.97
CA PHE A 86 -0.66 2.69 2.29
C PHE A 86 -1.65 1.66 2.81
N LEU A 87 -2.17 1.87 4.02
CA LEU A 87 -3.11 0.97 4.65
C LEU A 87 -4.51 1.58 4.61
N TYR A 88 -5.48 0.76 4.22
CA TYR A 88 -6.89 1.12 4.19
C TYR A 88 -7.68 0.12 5.04
N LEU A 89 -8.46 0.66 5.97
CA LEU A 89 -9.41 -0.12 6.74
C LEU A 89 -10.81 0.24 6.26
N LEU A 90 -11.52 -0.76 5.73
CA LEU A 90 -12.89 -0.62 5.28
C LEU A 90 -13.80 -1.37 6.25
N ALA A 91 -14.79 -0.67 6.80
CA ALA A 91 -15.81 -1.26 7.67
C ALA A 91 -17.15 -1.21 6.94
N GLU A 92 -17.72 -2.37 6.67
CA GLU A 92 -19.06 -2.53 6.10
C GLU A 92 -20.02 -3.04 7.17
N TYR A 93 -21.24 -2.52 7.16
CA TYR A 93 -22.32 -2.97 8.03
C TYR A 93 -23.46 -3.54 7.18
N VAL A 94 -23.95 -4.71 7.57
CA VAL A 94 -25.10 -5.34 6.92
C VAL A 94 -26.38 -4.83 7.58
N THR A 95 -27.38 -4.48 6.78
CA THR A 95 -28.72 -4.13 7.28
C THR A 95 -29.76 -4.99 6.59
N PRO A 96 -30.98 -5.16 7.12
CA PRO A 96 -32.00 -5.97 6.47
C PRO A 96 -32.39 -5.52 5.05
N THR A 97 -32.07 -4.27 4.70
CA THR A 97 -32.38 -3.62 3.43
C THR A 97 -31.18 -3.48 2.50
N ASN A 98 -30.01 -4.02 2.87
CA ASN A 98 -28.76 -3.93 2.10
C ASN A 98 -28.07 -5.30 2.05
#